data_AF-A0A8H6WRV5-F1
#
_entry.id   AF-A0A8H6WRV5-F1
#
_cell.length_a   1.000
_cell.length_b   1.000
_cell.length_c   1.000
_cell.angle_alpha   90.00
_cell.angle_beta   90.00
_cell.angle_gamma   90.00
#
_symmetry.space_group_name_H-M   'P 1'
#
loop_
_entity.id
_entity.type
_entity.pdbx_description
1 polymer ?
#
loop_
_entity_poly.entity_id
_entity_poly.type
_entity_poly.pdbx_seq_one_letter_code
_entity_poly.pdbx_strand_id
1 'polypeptide(L)'
;MPNLTGNNQYGEKNTPSDEELRAAFLRYAAIPLNREQQIYALGKEFDYHIRLTKLTELRKRLGIPTVQTQKLPIEEVTAAVVDEMRRDPAKTHGPEFIQTQLRLKLILAPRDLIRSIMLVHDPTGFDLRFPGAKNRRVARVPLTSAGPYSEISGDGHEKISAQAFRMGGVGFNIYGYKDKFTDSVEFLRIFPDIRSAGAGGHIMLDFVEETGYIPIQLTTDKGSEVGWMYTFMSVLREIYAPDIDPNMFPFHVLIKSIHNTIIEGFWRQLKEKLGLNLNITKPAQSIQVASKAAWMAGQPMDGQYALGYLI
;
A
#
# COMPACT_ATOMS: atom_id res chain seq x y z
N MET A 1 6.67 -0.79 71.52
CA MET A 1 8.13 -0.68 71.33
C MET A 1 8.39 -0.23 69.90
N PRO A 2 9.16 0.85 69.66
CA PRO A 2 9.55 1.24 68.30
C PRO A 2 10.65 0.31 67.79
N ASN A 3 10.64 0.03 66.48
CA ASN A 3 11.54 -0.91 65.80
C ASN A 3 13.02 -0.47 65.94
N LEU A 4 13.82 -1.22 66.68
CA LEU A 4 15.21 -0.89 67.05
C LEU A 4 16.23 -1.13 65.93
N THR A 5 15.88 -1.81 64.85
CA THR A 5 16.82 -2.20 63.78
C THR A 5 16.77 -1.30 62.54
N GLY A 6 15.90 -0.29 62.48
CA GLY A 6 15.88 0.68 61.36
C GLY A 6 15.65 0.07 59.97
N ASN A 7 15.26 -1.21 59.90
CA ASN A 7 14.99 -1.88 58.64
C ASN A 7 13.59 -1.50 58.16
N ASN A 8 13.54 -0.48 57.31
CA ASN A 8 12.33 -0.10 56.58
C ASN A 8 11.83 -1.32 55.78
N GLN A 9 10.52 -1.57 55.81
CA GLN A 9 9.85 -2.74 55.19
C GLN A 9 9.94 -2.83 53.66
N TYR A 10 10.81 -2.02 53.03
CA TYR A 10 11.09 -2.05 51.60
C TYR A 10 12.53 -2.53 51.45
N GLY A 11 12.72 -3.75 50.95
CA GLY A 11 14.04 -4.39 50.76
C GLY A 11 15.03 -3.57 49.92
N GLU A 12 16.26 -4.06 49.79
CA GLU A 12 17.32 -3.41 49.01
C GLU A 12 16.81 -3.04 47.61
N LYS A 13 16.65 -1.73 47.39
CA LYS A 13 16.19 -1.22 46.10
C LYS A 13 17.38 -1.23 45.16
N ASN A 14 17.38 -2.15 44.20
CA ASN A 14 18.33 -2.20 43.10
C ASN A 14 18.15 -0.91 42.26
N THR A 15 18.86 0.14 42.65
CA THR A 15 18.72 1.48 42.08
C THR A 15 19.89 1.67 41.12
N PRO A 16 19.64 1.88 39.81
CA PRO A 16 20.71 2.07 38.84
C PRO A 16 21.52 3.33 39.15
N SER A 17 22.76 3.39 38.66
CA SER A 17 23.62 4.55 38.90
C SER A 17 23.06 5.82 38.24
N ASP A 18 23.41 6.98 38.79
CA ASP A 18 22.95 8.27 38.26
C ASP A 18 23.43 8.53 36.82
N GLU A 19 24.57 7.96 36.42
CA GLU A 19 25.10 8.04 35.06
C GLU A 19 24.27 7.22 34.07
N GLU A 20 23.93 5.98 34.43
CA GLU A 20 23.07 5.10 33.62
C GLU A 20 21.66 5.66 33.48
N LEU A 21 21.08 6.17 34.57
CA LEU A 21 19.77 6.81 34.55
C LEU A 21 19.78 8.07 33.68
N ARG A 22 20.83 8.88 33.76
CA ARG A 22 20.96 10.09 32.93
C ARG A 22 21.06 9.73 31.46
N ALA A 23 21.88 8.74 31.09
CA ALA A 23 22.00 8.27 29.72
C ALA A 23 20.66 7.71 29.19
N ALA A 24 19.95 6.93 30.00
CA ALA A 24 18.63 6.41 29.67
C ALA A 24 17.62 7.55 29.44
N PHE A 25 17.56 8.53 30.32
CA PHE A 25 16.64 9.66 30.18
C PHE A 25 16.94 10.56 28.98
N LEU A 26 18.21 10.72 28.59
CA LEU A 26 18.56 11.43 27.36
C LEU A 26 18.09 10.66 26.11
N ARG A 27 18.24 9.33 26.08
CA ARG A 27 17.67 8.49 25.01
C ARG A 27 16.14 8.61 24.96
N TYR A 28 15.48 8.60 26.12
CA TYR A 28 14.03 8.78 26.20
C TYR A 28 13.57 10.20 25.84
N ALA A 29 14.41 11.21 26.00
CA ALA A 29 14.12 12.57 25.54
C ALA A 29 14.20 12.67 24.01
N ALA A 30 15.12 11.92 23.39
CA ALA A 30 15.27 11.84 21.94
C ALA A 30 14.11 11.11 21.26
N ILE A 31 13.53 10.10 21.91
CA ILE A 31 12.42 9.29 21.38
C ILE A 31 11.07 9.85 21.89
N PRO A 32 9.97 9.83 21.12
CA PRO A 32 8.65 10.28 21.57
C PRO A 32 7.95 9.34 22.56
N LEU A 33 8.63 8.96 23.64
CA LEU A 33 8.05 8.20 24.73
C LEU A 33 7.27 9.12 25.68
N ASN A 34 6.00 8.77 25.92
CA ASN A 34 5.21 9.38 26.99
C ASN A 34 5.75 8.96 28.38
N ARG A 35 5.29 9.60 29.45
CA ARG A 35 5.85 9.36 30.80
C ARG A 35 5.61 7.94 31.31
N GLU A 36 4.51 7.30 30.92
CA GLU A 36 4.18 5.91 31.30
C GLU A 36 5.07 4.91 30.56
N GLN A 37 5.31 5.15 29.27
CA GLN A 37 6.24 4.38 28.45
C GLN A 37 7.68 4.50 28.96
N GLN A 38 8.07 5.66 29.50
CA GLN A 38 9.37 5.83 30.16
C GLN A 38 9.48 4.97 31.43
N ILE A 39 8.43 4.90 32.25
CA ILE A 39 8.37 4.03 33.43
C ILE A 39 8.48 2.56 33.02
N TYR A 40 7.72 2.16 31.99
CA TYR A 40 7.78 0.80 31.46
C TYR A 40 9.18 0.47 30.91
N ALA A 41 9.81 1.39 30.19
CA ALA A 41 11.17 1.19 29.65
C ALA A 41 12.20 1.06 30.78
N LEU A 42 12.10 1.86 31.84
CA LEU A 42 12.94 1.72 33.05
C LEU A 42 12.76 0.37 33.74
N GLY A 43 11.51 -0.09 33.87
CA GLY A 43 11.21 -1.41 34.43
C GLY A 43 11.74 -2.56 33.58
N LYS A 44 11.80 -2.41 32.25
CA LYS A 44 12.34 -3.43 31.34
C LYS A 44 13.86 -3.44 31.28
N GLU A 45 14.50 -2.28 31.22
CA GLU A 45 15.95 -2.17 30.98
C GLU A 45 16.76 -2.30 32.28
N PHE A 46 16.22 -1.81 33.40
CA PHE A 46 16.95 -1.72 34.67
C PHE A 46 16.24 -2.41 35.85
N ASP A 47 15.14 -3.13 35.59
CA ASP A 47 14.23 -3.67 36.62
C ASP A 47 13.77 -2.61 37.65
N TYR A 48 13.71 -1.35 37.20
CA TYR A 48 13.48 -0.20 38.07
C TYR A 48 12.04 0.31 37.96
N HIS A 49 11.16 -0.26 38.78
CA HIS A 49 9.72 0.06 38.79
C HIS A 49 9.42 1.27 39.68
N ILE A 50 9.15 2.41 39.06
CA ILE A 50 8.86 3.67 39.77
C ILE A 50 7.51 4.27 39.41
N ARG A 51 6.98 5.11 40.31
CA ARG A 51 5.78 5.93 40.05
C ARG A 51 6.13 7.24 39.35
N LEU A 52 5.13 7.87 38.73
CA LEU A 52 5.25 9.12 37.97
C LEU A 52 5.88 10.29 38.76
N THR A 53 5.54 10.41 40.04
CA THR A 53 6.13 11.41 40.95
C THR A 53 7.64 11.23 41.07
N LYS A 54 8.08 9.98 41.28
CA LYS A 54 9.50 9.65 41.39
C LYS A 54 10.27 9.88 40.09
N LEU A 55 9.66 9.56 38.95
CA LEU A 55 10.23 9.88 37.63
C LEU A 55 10.48 11.40 37.49
N THR A 56 9.53 12.22 37.94
CA THR A 56 9.63 13.69 37.85
C THR A 56 10.75 14.23 38.75
N GLU A 57 10.85 13.71 39.99
CA GLU A 57 11.95 14.04 40.91
C GLU A 57 13.31 13.69 40.33
N LEU A 58 13.47 12.47 39.80
CA LEU A 58 14.73 11.99 39.24
C LEU A 58 15.15 12.82 38.03
N ARG A 59 14.22 13.15 37.13
CA ARG A 59 14.52 14.01 35.98
C ARG A 59 14.94 15.41 36.39
N LYS A 60 14.31 15.98 37.43
CA LYS A 60 14.69 17.29 37.99
C LYS A 60 16.07 17.23 38.63
N ARG A 61 16.36 16.19 39.41
CA ARG A 61 17.67 15.97 40.05
C ARG A 61 18.79 15.81 39.04
N LEU A 62 18.54 15.05 37.97
CA LEU A 62 19.52 14.75 36.91
C LEU A 62 19.60 15.83 35.83
N GLY A 63 18.83 16.92 35.95
CA GLY A 63 18.88 18.05 35.01
C GLY A 63 18.46 17.70 33.58
N ILE A 64 17.53 16.75 33.39
CA ILE A 64 17.13 16.31 32.06
C ILE A 64 16.32 17.41 31.36
N PRO A 65 16.73 17.87 30.15
CA PRO A 65 16.03 18.92 29.45
C PRO A 65 14.62 18.50 29.05
N THR A 66 13.72 19.48 29.02
CA THR A 66 12.35 19.39 28.50
C THR A 66 12.12 20.61 27.61
N VAL A 67 11.10 20.58 26.76
CA VAL A 67 10.73 21.76 25.94
C VAL A 67 10.56 23.02 26.79
N GLN A 68 10.04 22.90 28.02
CA GLN A 68 9.84 24.06 28.91
C GLN A 68 11.13 24.52 29.63
N THR A 69 12.07 23.60 29.89
CA THR A 69 13.30 23.92 30.63
C THR A 69 14.47 24.25 29.72
N GLN A 70 14.46 23.75 28.48
CA GLN A 70 15.41 24.04 27.45
C GLN A 70 15.07 25.41 26.86
N LYS A 71 15.52 26.48 27.54
CA LYS A 71 15.39 27.88 27.13
C LYS A 71 16.33 28.20 25.95
N LEU A 72 16.24 27.44 24.86
CA LEU A 72 17.01 27.73 23.67
C LEU A 72 16.55 29.04 23.04
N PRO A 73 17.46 29.88 22.53
CA PRO A 73 17.11 31.03 21.72
C PRO A 73 16.28 30.60 20.50
N ILE A 74 15.28 31.40 20.14
CA ILE A 74 14.43 31.13 18.97
C ILE A 74 15.27 31.07 17.68
N GLU A 75 16.35 31.83 17.63
CA GLU A 75 17.29 31.88 16.51
C GLU A 75 17.99 30.52 16.28
N GLU A 76 18.44 29.87 17.36
CA GLU A 76 19.08 28.54 17.28
C GLU A 76 18.08 27.47 16.80
N VAL A 77 16.84 27.52 17.28
CA VAL A 77 15.76 26.63 16.83
C VAL A 77 15.44 26.87 15.36
N THR A 78 15.40 28.14 14.93
CA THR A 78 15.15 28.53 13.53
C THR A 78 16.24 28.00 12.62
N ALA A 79 17.51 28.19 12.97
CA ALA A 79 18.64 27.67 12.21
C ALA A 79 18.59 26.15 12.07
N ALA A 80 18.26 25.44 13.16
CA ALA A 80 18.17 23.98 13.15
C ALA A 80 16.99 23.46 12.29
N VAL A 81 15.83 24.14 12.34
CA VAL A 81 14.67 23.81 11.48
C VAL A 81 15.02 24.04 10.00
N VAL A 82 15.66 25.16 9.67
CA VAL A 82 16.05 25.48 8.29
C VAL A 82 17.08 24.49 7.74
N ASP A 83 18.04 24.04 8.55
CA ASP A 83 19.00 23.00 8.15
C ASP A 83 18.29 21.68 7.79
N GLU A 84 17.33 21.25 8.62
CA GLU A 84 16.54 20.04 8.34
C GLU A 84 15.63 20.20 7.11
N MET A 85 15.07 21.39 6.88
CA MET A 85 14.29 21.66 5.67
C MET A 85 15.14 21.58 4.40
N ARG A 86 16.39 22.05 4.43
CA ARG A 86 17.32 21.98 3.28
C ARG A 86 17.65 20.55 2.88
N ARG A 87 17.59 19.60 3.81
CA ARG A 87 17.82 18.17 3.56
C ARG A 87 16.68 17.48 2.83
N ASP A 88 15.54 18.15 2.65
CA ASP A 88 14.36 17.63 1.95
C ASP A 88 14.01 18.46 0.71
N PRO A 89 14.71 18.24 -0.42
CA PRO A 89 14.40 18.91 -1.69
C PRO A 89 12.97 18.65 -2.18
N ALA A 90 12.37 17.52 -1.78
CA ALA A 90 11.04 17.10 -2.20
C ALA A 90 9.90 17.71 -1.36
N LYS A 91 10.23 18.44 -0.28
CA LYS A 91 9.27 19.14 0.60
C LYS A 91 8.20 18.23 1.20
N THR A 92 8.58 16.97 1.46
CA THR A 92 7.70 15.92 1.98
C THR A 92 7.59 15.93 3.50
N HIS A 93 8.59 16.45 4.22
CA HIS A 93 8.67 16.43 5.66
C HIS A 93 7.69 17.42 6.31
N GLY A 94 6.83 16.88 7.17
CA GLY A 94 5.91 17.68 7.98
C GLY A 94 6.54 18.19 9.29
N PRO A 95 5.86 19.11 10.00
CA PRO A 95 6.35 19.67 11.26
C PRO A 95 6.67 18.62 12.33
N GLU A 96 5.92 17.52 12.37
CA GLU A 96 6.13 16.43 13.33
C GLU A 96 7.38 15.60 13.03
N PHE A 97 7.68 15.40 11.74
CA PHE A 97 8.91 14.74 11.32
C PHE A 97 10.12 15.60 11.68
N ILE A 98 10.10 16.89 11.34
CA ILE A 98 11.19 17.82 11.69
C ILE A 98 11.36 17.88 13.21
N GLN A 99 10.27 17.95 13.97
CA GLN A 99 10.34 17.88 15.43
C GLN A 99 11.05 16.61 15.92
N THR A 100 10.77 15.46 15.31
CA THR A 100 11.41 14.20 15.67
C THR A 100 12.92 14.23 15.37
N GLN A 101 13.32 14.77 14.21
CA GLN A 101 14.74 14.92 13.86
C GLN A 101 15.49 15.86 14.82
N LEU A 102 14.87 16.98 15.20
CA LEU A 102 15.45 17.90 16.19
C LEU A 102 15.59 17.25 17.57
N ARG A 103 14.60 16.44 17.98
CA ARG A 103 14.67 15.70 19.25
C ARG A 103 15.81 14.69 19.29
N LEU A 104 16.11 14.02 18.16
CA LEU A 104 17.28 13.13 18.07
C LEU A 104 18.60 13.87 18.32
N LYS A 105 18.67 15.15 17.95
CA LYS A 105 19.80 16.06 18.26
C LYS A 105 19.70 16.71 19.65
N LEU A 106 18.75 16.29 20.48
CA LEU A 106 18.43 16.88 21.79
C LEU A 106 18.03 18.36 21.73
N ILE A 107 17.51 18.83 20.59
CA ILE A 107 16.91 20.16 20.43
C ILE A 107 15.40 20.00 20.61
N LEU A 108 14.90 20.29 21.81
CA LEU A 108 13.48 20.11 22.14
C LEU A 108 12.73 21.42 21.89
N ALA A 109 12.05 21.51 20.74
CA ALA A 109 11.19 22.64 20.39
C ALA A 109 9.70 22.24 20.33
N PRO A 110 8.77 23.16 20.66
CA PRO A 110 7.35 22.92 20.47
C PRO A 110 7.00 22.82 18.99
N ARG A 111 6.08 21.91 18.65
CA ARG A 111 5.63 21.68 17.26
C ARG A 111 5.08 22.96 16.62
N ASP A 112 4.38 23.79 17.38
CA ASP A 112 3.76 25.01 16.87
C ASP A 112 4.79 26.06 16.46
N LEU A 113 5.90 26.15 17.20
CA LEU A 113 7.04 27.00 16.84
C LEU A 113 7.73 26.50 15.58
N ILE A 114 7.94 25.19 15.46
CA ILE A 114 8.50 24.58 14.25
C ILE A 114 7.58 24.86 13.06
N ARG A 115 6.27 24.67 13.23
CA ARG A 115 5.28 24.93 12.18
C ARG A 115 5.29 26.39 11.73
N SER A 116 5.36 27.35 12.65
CA SER A 116 5.38 28.78 12.27
C SER A 116 6.64 29.13 11.50
N ILE A 117 7.81 28.63 11.92
CA ILE A 117 9.08 28.79 11.21
C ILE A 117 8.98 28.19 9.79
N MET A 118 8.48 26.95 9.68
CA MET A 118 8.32 26.30 8.37
C MET A 118 7.38 27.07 7.43
N LEU A 119 6.29 27.65 7.95
CA LEU A 119 5.35 28.44 7.14
C LEU A 119 5.97 29.74 6.61
N VAL A 120 6.86 30.36 7.39
CA VAL A 120 7.58 31.57 6.96
C VAL A 120 8.61 31.25 5.87
N HIS A 121 9.31 30.12 5.98
CA HIS A 121 10.38 29.77 5.03
C HIS A 121 9.93 28.98 3.80
N ASP A 122 8.86 28.18 3.90
CA ASP A 122 8.34 27.39 2.77
C ASP A 122 6.82 27.19 2.84
N PRO A 123 6.03 28.23 2.51
CA PRO A 123 4.57 28.10 2.44
C PRO A 123 4.12 27.07 1.40
N THR A 124 4.85 26.97 0.27
CA THR A 124 4.50 26.05 -0.84
C THR A 124 4.57 24.58 -0.45
N GLY A 125 5.46 24.21 0.47
CA GLY A 125 5.55 22.84 0.98
C GLY A 125 4.27 22.40 1.71
N PHE A 126 3.55 23.33 2.36
CA PHE A 126 2.29 23.01 3.02
C PHE A 126 1.15 22.78 2.03
N ASP A 127 1.09 23.56 0.96
CA ASP A 127 0.07 23.41 -0.09
C ASP A 127 0.18 22.04 -0.78
N LEU A 128 1.41 21.60 -1.07
CA LEU A 128 1.68 20.28 -1.65
C LEU A 128 1.24 19.11 -0.74
N ARG A 129 1.31 19.31 0.58
CA ARG A 129 0.92 18.31 1.58
C ARG A 129 -0.54 18.40 2.00
N PHE A 130 -1.30 19.40 1.53
CA PHE A 130 -2.67 19.60 1.95
C PHE A 130 -3.53 18.36 1.62
N PRO A 131 -4.22 17.75 2.60
CA PRO A 131 -5.09 16.61 2.37
C PRO A 131 -6.27 17.05 1.48
N GLY A 132 -6.16 16.76 0.18
CA GLY A 132 -7.09 17.25 -0.84
C GLY A 132 -6.38 17.74 -2.11
N ALA A 133 -5.14 18.23 -2.00
CA ALA A 133 -4.36 18.68 -3.15
C ALA A 133 -4.11 17.55 -4.17
N LYS A 134 -3.94 16.30 -3.68
CA LYS A 134 -3.77 15.09 -4.49
C LYS A 134 -5.09 14.44 -4.93
N ASN A 135 -6.22 14.82 -4.31
CA ASN A 135 -7.54 14.23 -4.56
C ASN A 135 -8.39 15.11 -5.48
N ARG A 136 -7.78 15.68 -6.54
CA ARG A 136 -8.59 16.22 -7.64
C ARG A 136 -9.32 15.04 -8.27
N ARG A 137 -10.60 14.86 -7.92
CA ARG A 137 -11.45 13.84 -8.54
C ARG A 137 -11.32 14.00 -10.05
N VAL A 138 -10.92 12.93 -10.74
CA VAL A 138 -10.86 12.92 -12.20
C VAL A 138 -12.24 13.31 -12.72
N ALA A 139 -12.30 14.34 -13.55
CA ALA A 139 -13.54 14.76 -14.17
C ALA A 139 -14.09 13.58 -14.99
N ARG A 140 -15.34 13.19 -14.73
CA ARG A 140 -16.00 12.13 -15.50
C ARG A 140 -16.44 12.72 -16.83
N VAL A 141 -15.92 12.16 -17.92
CA VAL A 141 -16.30 12.55 -19.28
C VAL A 141 -17.17 11.43 -19.86
N PRO A 142 -18.26 11.74 -20.58
CA PRO A 142 -19.02 10.72 -21.30
C PRO A 142 -18.13 10.02 -22.33
N LEU A 143 -18.31 8.70 -22.45
CA LEU A 143 -17.59 7.89 -23.43
C LEU A 143 -18.29 8.04 -24.78
N THR A 144 -17.53 8.43 -25.80
CA THR A 144 -18.00 8.55 -27.19
C THR A 144 -17.16 7.66 -28.09
N SER A 145 -17.80 6.91 -28.98
CA SER A 145 -17.15 6.09 -30.01
C SER A 145 -17.98 6.17 -31.29
N ALA A 146 -17.33 6.08 -32.46
CA ALA A 146 -18.01 6.22 -33.75
C ALA A 146 -18.82 4.98 -34.13
N GLY A 147 -18.47 3.81 -33.60
CA GLY A 147 -19.10 2.52 -33.90
C GLY A 147 -18.33 1.35 -33.29
N PRO A 148 -18.81 0.11 -33.50
CA PRO A 148 -18.11 -1.10 -33.08
C PRO A 148 -16.70 -1.16 -33.68
N TYR A 149 -15.72 -1.65 -32.92
CA TYR A 149 -14.30 -1.77 -33.33
C TYR A 149 -13.60 -0.45 -33.68
N SER A 150 -14.27 0.69 -33.48
CA SER A 150 -13.63 2.00 -33.61
C SER A 150 -12.58 2.22 -32.52
N GLU A 151 -12.87 1.80 -31.29
CA GLU A 151 -11.97 1.91 -30.15
C GLU A 151 -12.10 0.67 -29.26
N ILE A 152 -11.01 -0.09 -29.17
CA ILE A 152 -10.90 -1.25 -28.28
C ILE A 152 -10.02 -0.89 -27.09
N SER A 153 -10.50 -1.19 -25.88
CA SER A 153 -9.78 -1.02 -24.62
C SER A 153 -9.18 -2.35 -24.19
N GLY A 154 -7.86 -2.40 -24.01
CA GLY A 154 -7.10 -3.57 -23.61
C GLY A 154 -6.41 -3.38 -22.26
N ASP A 155 -6.32 -4.46 -21.49
CA ASP A 155 -5.64 -4.50 -20.18
C ASP A 155 -5.38 -5.94 -19.72
N GLY A 156 -4.36 -6.08 -18.88
CA GLY A 156 -3.96 -7.32 -18.22
C GLY A 156 -4.43 -7.40 -16.77
N HIS A 157 -5.10 -8.50 -16.42
CA HIS A 157 -5.57 -8.77 -15.07
C HIS A 157 -4.78 -9.88 -14.37
N GLU A 158 -3.86 -9.49 -13.47
CA GLU A 158 -2.97 -10.41 -12.75
C GLU A 158 -3.43 -10.72 -11.32
N LYS A 159 -4.63 -10.29 -10.92
CA LYS A 159 -5.10 -10.41 -9.52
C LYS A 159 -5.52 -11.84 -9.14
N ILE A 160 -5.39 -12.79 -10.06
CA ILE A 160 -5.53 -14.25 -9.89
C ILE A 160 -4.11 -14.88 -9.88
N SER A 161 -3.14 -14.16 -9.30
CA SER A 161 -1.74 -14.58 -9.22
C SER A 161 -1.51 -15.66 -8.16
N ALA A 162 -0.33 -16.29 -8.19
CA ALA A 162 0.06 -17.39 -7.30
C ALA A 162 -0.16 -17.14 -5.80
N GLN A 163 -0.10 -15.87 -5.37
CA GLN A 163 -0.39 -15.49 -3.98
C GLN A 163 -1.88 -15.65 -3.61
N ALA A 164 -2.79 -15.47 -4.56
CA ALA A 164 -4.22 -15.64 -4.36
C ALA A 164 -4.63 -17.13 -4.32
N PHE A 165 -3.98 -18.00 -5.10
CA PHE A 165 -4.35 -19.42 -5.22
C PHE A 165 -3.54 -20.38 -4.34
N ARG A 166 -2.50 -19.91 -3.63
CA ARG A 166 -1.56 -20.77 -2.86
C ARG A 166 -0.99 -21.94 -3.68
N MET A 167 -0.94 -21.81 -5.01
CA MET A 167 -0.48 -22.85 -5.95
C MET A 167 1.00 -22.68 -6.34
N GLY A 168 1.87 -22.42 -5.36
CA GLY A 168 3.33 -22.61 -5.54
C GLY A 168 4.00 -21.86 -6.70
N GLY A 169 3.53 -20.66 -7.06
CA GLY A 169 4.17 -19.81 -8.08
C GLY A 169 3.43 -19.71 -9.42
N VAL A 170 2.33 -20.46 -9.63
CA VAL A 170 1.52 -20.37 -10.84
C VAL A 170 0.35 -19.41 -10.64
N GLY A 171 0.23 -18.40 -11.51
CA GLY A 171 -0.90 -17.48 -11.58
C GLY A 171 -1.64 -17.62 -12.91
N PHE A 172 -2.96 -17.39 -12.91
CA PHE A 172 -3.73 -17.28 -14.15
C PHE A 172 -3.83 -15.80 -14.52
N ASN A 173 -2.87 -15.33 -15.30
CA ASN A 173 -2.93 -13.97 -15.84
C ASN A 173 -3.96 -13.96 -16.96
N ILE A 174 -4.89 -13.00 -16.91
CA ILE A 174 -5.91 -12.86 -17.93
C ILE A 174 -5.57 -11.61 -18.74
N TYR A 175 -5.69 -11.67 -20.06
CA TYR A 175 -5.70 -10.47 -20.89
C TYR A 175 -7.06 -10.34 -21.55
N GLY A 176 -7.57 -9.11 -21.62
CA GLY A 176 -8.87 -8.84 -22.22
C GLY A 176 -8.83 -7.67 -23.22
N TYR A 177 -9.69 -7.75 -24.21
CA TYR A 177 -10.07 -6.64 -25.08
C TYR A 177 -11.57 -6.42 -25.02
N LYS A 178 -11.96 -5.16 -24.80
CA LYS A 178 -13.36 -4.75 -24.67
C LYS A 178 -13.66 -3.61 -25.62
N ASP A 179 -14.75 -3.72 -26.38
CA ASP A 179 -15.19 -2.67 -27.28
C ASP A 179 -15.85 -1.52 -26.51
N LYS A 180 -15.47 -0.29 -26.87
CA LYS A 180 -15.97 0.92 -26.22
C LYS A 180 -17.41 1.26 -26.64
N PHE A 181 -17.84 0.87 -27.83
CA PHE A 181 -19.15 1.25 -28.37
C PHE A 181 -20.26 0.30 -27.91
N THR A 182 -20.05 -1.01 -28.07
CA THR A 182 -21.02 -2.05 -27.73
C THR A 182 -20.95 -2.48 -26.26
N ASP A 183 -19.87 -2.14 -25.56
CA ASP A 183 -19.53 -2.64 -24.23
C ASP A 183 -19.30 -4.18 -24.18
N SER A 184 -19.15 -4.84 -25.35
CA SER A 184 -18.86 -6.28 -25.41
C SER A 184 -17.39 -6.60 -25.19
N VAL A 185 -17.14 -7.75 -24.55
CA VAL A 185 -15.80 -8.30 -24.36
C VAL A 185 -15.49 -9.16 -25.59
N GLU A 186 -14.72 -8.58 -26.51
CA GLU A 186 -14.36 -9.23 -27.78
C GLU A 186 -13.28 -10.30 -27.61
N PHE A 187 -12.46 -10.18 -26.56
CA PHE A 187 -11.38 -11.12 -26.29
C PHE A 187 -11.15 -11.26 -24.79
N LEU A 188 -11.02 -12.48 -24.32
CA LEU A 188 -10.66 -12.76 -22.93
C LEU A 188 -9.98 -14.12 -22.83
N ARG A 189 -8.69 -14.12 -22.52
CA ARG A 189 -7.89 -15.36 -22.50
C ARG A 189 -6.91 -15.37 -21.35
N ILE A 190 -6.57 -16.57 -20.92
CA ILE A 190 -5.55 -16.81 -19.90
C ILE A 190 -4.22 -16.98 -20.60
N PHE A 191 -3.21 -16.23 -20.18
CA PHE A 191 -1.86 -16.33 -20.67
C PHE A 191 -0.88 -16.60 -19.51
N PRO A 192 0.22 -17.33 -19.76
CA PRO A 192 1.25 -17.53 -18.76
C PRO A 192 2.03 -16.23 -18.46
N ASP A 193 2.23 -15.40 -19.48
CA ASP A 193 2.92 -14.11 -19.39
C ASP A 193 2.08 -13.04 -20.10
N ILE A 194 1.89 -11.90 -19.43
CA ILE A 194 1.22 -10.71 -19.98
C ILE A 194 2.04 -9.43 -19.79
N ARG A 195 3.27 -9.54 -19.28
CA ARG A 195 4.13 -8.39 -18.94
C ARG A 195 5.23 -8.14 -19.95
N SER A 196 5.66 -9.18 -20.66
CA SER A 196 6.68 -9.02 -21.69
C SER A 196 6.09 -8.40 -22.95
N ALA A 197 6.88 -7.57 -23.62
CA ALA A 197 6.47 -6.95 -24.88
C ALA A 197 6.12 -8.02 -25.93
N GLY A 198 6.88 -9.12 -25.97
CA GLY A 198 6.64 -10.21 -26.92
C GLY A 198 5.27 -10.86 -26.69
N ALA A 199 4.93 -11.17 -25.43
CA ALA A 199 3.61 -11.68 -25.08
C ALA A 199 2.51 -10.71 -25.48
N GLY A 200 2.67 -9.41 -25.20
CA GLY A 200 1.70 -8.41 -25.62
C GLY A 200 1.48 -8.39 -27.14
N GLY A 201 2.56 -8.42 -27.93
CA GLY A 201 2.46 -8.52 -29.39
C GLY A 201 1.66 -9.75 -29.85
N HIS A 202 1.94 -10.93 -29.30
CA HIS A 202 1.20 -12.16 -29.62
C HIS A 202 -0.27 -12.06 -29.25
N ILE A 203 -0.60 -11.56 -28.06
CA ILE A 203 -1.98 -11.39 -27.59
C ILE A 203 -2.80 -10.53 -28.57
N MET A 204 -2.19 -9.48 -29.11
CA MET A 204 -2.84 -8.64 -30.13
C MET A 204 -3.06 -9.39 -31.45
N LEU A 205 -2.10 -10.19 -31.90
CA LEU A 205 -2.24 -10.98 -33.13
C LEU A 205 -3.28 -12.08 -32.98
N ASP A 206 -3.29 -12.79 -31.84
CA ASP A 206 -4.30 -13.80 -31.52
C ASP A 206 -5.71 -13.21 -31.53
N PHE A 207 -5.86 -11.98 -31.03
CA PHE A 207 -7.13 -11.24 -31.09
C PHE A 207 -7.57 -10.96 -32.53
N VAL A 208 -6.67 -10.47 -33.39
CA VAL A 208 -6.97 -10.20 -34.80
C VAL A 208 -7.31 -11.49 -35.55
N GLU A 209 -6.58 -12.58 -35.28
CA GLU A 209 -6.84 -13.89 -35.88
C GLU A 209 -8.20 -14.46 -35.46
N GLU A 210 -8.53 -14.39 -34.17
CA GLU A 210 -9.79 -14.96 -33.65
C GLU A 210 -11.02 -14.15 -34.09
N THR A 211 -10.93 -12.82 -34.05
CA THR A 211 -12.07 -11.96 -34.39
C THR A 211 -12.18 -11.70 -35.88
N GLY A 212 -11.08 -11.78 -36.62
CA GLY A 212 -11.00 -11.38 -38.03
C GLY A 212 -11.07 -9.86 -38.24
N TYR A 213 -11.02 -9.06 -37.18
CA TYR A 213 -11.13 -7.61 -37.23
C TYR A 213 -9.87 -6.92 -36.71
N ILE A 214 -9.55 -5.78 -37.30
CA ILE A 214 -8.49 -4.89 -36.84
C ILE A 214 -9.17 -3.61 -36.34
N PRO A 215 -8.98 -3.21 -35.07
CA PRO A 215 -9.63 -2.02 -34.55
C PRO A 215 -9.01 -0.75 -35.17
N ILE A 216 -9.78 0.32 -35.27
CA ILE A 216 -9.27 1.61 -35.76
C ILE A 216 -8.25 2.17 -34.78
N GLN A 217 -8.58 2.12 -33.48
CA GLN A 217 -7.71 2.53 -32.38
C GLN A 217 -7.69 1.47 -31.28
N LEU A 218 -6.49 1.09 -30.85
CA LEU A 218 -6.26 0.32 -29.63
C LEU A 218 -5.95 1.27 -28.47
N THR A 219 -6.53 1.04 -27.31
CA THR A 219 -6.27 1.85 -26.10
C THR A 219 -5.84 0.94 -24.97
N THR A 220 -4.65 1.15 -24.42
CA THR A 220 -4.15 0.36 -23.29
C THR A 220 -3.49 1.25 -22.26
N ASP A 221 -3.25 0.71 -21.08
CA ASP A 221 -2.42 1.39 -20.11
C ASP A 221 -0.95 1.41 -20.53
N LYS A 222 -0.20 2.36 -19.99
CA LYS A 222 1.24 2.42 -20.18
C LYS A 222 1.93 1.30 -19.37
N GLY A 223 2.11 0.14 -19.99
CA GLY A 223 2.86 -0.99 -19.46
C GLY A 223 4.12 -1.32 -20.28
N SER A 224 4.91 -2.28 -19.79
CA SER A 224 6.11 -2.78 -20.47
C SER A 224 5.79 -3.71 -21.65
N GLU A 225 4.58 -4.26 -21.66
CA GLU A 225 4.06 -5.23 -22.62
C GLU A 225 3.65 -4.62 -23.96
N VAL A 226 3.53 -3.29 -24.03
CA VAL A 226 2.79 -2.62 -25.09
C VAL A 226 3.62 -2.34 -26.35
N GLY A 227 4.95 -2.46 -26.27
CA GLY A 227 5.85 -2.06 -27.36
C GLY A 227 5.58 -2.76 -28.69
N TRP A 228 5.39 -4.08 -28.69
CA TRP A 228 5.11 -4.82 -29.93
C TRP A 228 3.65 -4.68 -30.40
N MET A 229 2.70 -4.53 -29.47
CA MET A 229 1.30 -4.24 -29.83
C MET A 229 1.20 -2.95 -30.66
N TYR A 230 1.90 -1.90 -30.24
CA TYR A 230 1.96 -0.62 -30.95
C TYR A 230 2.48 -0.81 -32.38
N THR A 231 3.61 -1.51 -32.52
CA THR A 231 4.23 -1.80 -33.81
C THR A 231 3.28 -2.58 -34.72
N PHE A 232 2.68 -3.66 -34.24
CA PHE A 232 1.76 -4.46 -35.05
C PHE A 232 0.51 -3.69 -35.44
N MET A 233 -0.07 -2.89 -34.54
CA MET A 233 -1.23 -2.04 -34.85
C MET A 233 -0.88 -1.03 -35.94
N SER A 234 0.29 -0.39 -35.85
CA SER A 234 0.74 0.56 -36.87
C SER A 234 0.90 -0.08 -38.24
N VAL A 235 1.56 -1.25 -38.31
CA VAL A 235 1.82 -1.96 -39.57
C VAL A 235 0.52 -2.51 -40.18
N LEU A 236 -0.36 -3.12 -39.38
CA LEU A 236 -1.63 -3.63 -39.89
C LEU A 236 -2.53 -2.51 -40.41
N ARG A 237 -2.58 -1.37 -39.71
CA ARG A 237 -3.33 -0.19 -40.16
C ARG A 237 -2.75 0.42 -41.43
N GLU A 238 -1.43 0.50 -41.55
CA GLU A 238 -0.77 1.01 -42.76
C GLU A 238 -1.03 0.11 -43.97
N ILE A 239 -1.08 -1.21 -43.79
CA ILE A 239 -1.34 -2.17 -44.88
C ILE A 239 -2.82 -2.19 -45.29
N TYR A 240 -3.73 -2.27 -44.33
CA TYR A 240 -5.14 -2.58 -44.59
C TYR A 240 -6.08 -1.37 -44.52
N ALA A 241 -5.64 -0.23 -43.97
CA ALA A 241 -6.41 1.01 -43.91
C ALA A 241 -5.52 2.27 -44.03
N PRO A 242 -4.72 2.40 -45.12
CA PRO A 242 -3.77 3.50 -45.30
C PRO A 242 -4.43 4.89 -45.44
N ASP A 243 -5.73 4.92 -45.74
CA ASP A 243 -6.53 6.11 -45.94
C ASP A 243 -6.98 6.80 -44.65
N ILE A 244 -6.83 6.13 -43.49
CA ILE A 244 -7.24 6.70 -42.21
C ILE A 244 -6.06 7.46 -41.58
N ASP A 245 -6.21 8.78 -41.45
CA ASP A 245 -5.19 9.68 -40.89
C ASP A 245 -4.80 9.29 -39.44
N PRO A 246 -3.54 8.89 -39.19
CA PRO A 246 -3.04 8.55 -37.86
C PRO A 246 -3.06 9.71 -36.85
N ASN A 247 -3.08 10.96 -37.31
CA ASN A 247 -3.15 12.12 -36.42
C ASN A 247 -4.57 12.33 -35.87
N MET A 248 -5.59 11.98 -36.66
CA MET A 248 -6.98 12.06 -36.26
C MET A 248 -7.41 10.80 -35.50
N PHE A 249 -6.98 9.64 -35.97
CA PHE A 249 -7.29 8.33 -35.39
C PHE A 249 -5.99 7.56 -35.13
N PRO A 250 -5.36 7.81 -33.96
CA PRO A 250 -4.12 7.11 -33.61
C PRO A 250 -4.37 5.62 -33.52
N PHE A 251 -3.44 4.84 -34.07
CA PHE A 251 -3.53 3.38 -34.07
C PHE A 251 -3.46 2.80 -32.65
N HIS A 252 -2.70 3.44 -31.75
CA HIS A 252 -2.57 3.02 -30.36
C HIS A 252 -2.38 4.21 -29.41
N VAL A 253 -3.27 4.32 -28.43
CA VAL A 253 -3.22 5.33 -27.37
C VAL A 253 -2.84 4.69 -26.03
N LEU A 254 -1.76 5.19 -25.43
CA LEU A 254 -1.34 4.82 -24.08
C LEU A 254 -1.95 5.78 -23.06
N ILE A 255 -2.77 5.26 -22.16
CA ILE A 255 -3.41 6.02 -21.10
C ILE A 255 -2.91 5.59 -19.71
N LYS A 256 -3.32 6.33 -18.68
CA LYS A 256 -3.13 5.91 -17.29
C LYS A 256 -4.29 4.98 -16.91
N SER A 257 -4.05 3.98 -16.06
CA SER A 257 -5.10 3.04 -15.58
C SER A 257 -6.36 3.72 -15.06
N ILE A 258 -6.22 4.85 -14.36
CA ILE A 258 -7.38 5.64 -13.89
C ILE A 258 -8.29 6.17 -15.01
N HIS A 259 -7.80 6.23 -16.25
CA HIS A 259 -8.51 6.66 -17.45
C HIS A 259 -8.96 5.47 -18.33
N ASN A 260 -8.45 4.25 -18.11
CA ASN A 260 -8.84 3.04 -18.85
C ASN A 260 -10.14 2.44 -18.29
N THR A 261 -11.16 3.29 -18.14
CA THR A 261 -12.36 3.00 -17.35
C THR A 261 -13.23 1.90 -17.93
N ILE A 262 -13.13 1.65 -19.24
CA ILE A 262 -13.93 0.65 -19.97
C ILE A 262 -13.62 -0.75 -19.44
N ILE A 263 -12.37 -1.17 -19.57
CA ILE A 263 -11.93 -2.50 -19.16
C ILE A 263 -11.74 -2.63 -17.65
N GLU A 264 -11.32 -1.57 -16.95
CA GLU A 264 -11.26 -1.57 -15.47
C GLU A 264 -12.66 -1.72 -14.84
N GLY A 265 -13.68 -1.12 -15.47
CA GLY A 265 -15.08 -1.33 -15.09
C GLY A 265 -15.51 -2.78 -15.24
N PHE A 266 -15.07 -3.45 -16.31
CA PHE A 266 -15.29 -4.87 -16.53
C PHE A 266 -14.55 -5.74 -15.50
N TRP A 267 -13.27 -5.49 -15.20
CA TRP A 267 -12.54 -6.26 -14.20
C TRP A 267 -13.20 -6.23 -12.83
N ARG A 268 -13.74 -5.08 -12.43
CA ARG A 268 -14.52 -4.95 -11.21
C ARG A 268 -15.75 -5.86 -11.25
N GLN A 269 -16.52 -5.84 -12.34
CA GLN A 269 -17.70 -6.70 -12.49
C GLN A 269 -17.33 -8.18 -12.51
N LEU A 270 -16.30 -8.57 -13.25
CA LEU A 270 -15.79 -9.94 -13.30
C LEU A 270 -15.44 -10.44 -11.90
N LYS A 271 -14.69 -9.64 -11.13
CA LYS A 271 -14.32 -9.99 -9.74
C LYS A 271 -15.54 -10.10 -8.83
N GLU A 272 -16.42 -9.09 -8.82
CA GLU A 272 -17.54 -8.98 -7.88
C GLU A 272 -18.67 -9.97 -8.16
N LYS A 273 -18.92 -10.29 -9.45
CA LYS A 273 -20.07 -11.11 -9.87
C LYS A 273 -19.69 -12.55 -10.18
N LEU A 274 -18.48 -12.81 -10.67
CA LEU A 274 -18.04 -14.14 -11.11
C LEU A 274 -16.86 -14.67 -10.29
N GLY A 275 -15.88 -13.82 -9.96
CA GLY A 275 -14.63 -14.21 -9.31
C GLY A 275 -14.76 -14.64 -7.85
N LEU A 276 -15.77 -14.14 -7.12
CA LEU A 276 -16.02 -14.58 -5.73
C LEU A 276 -16.43 -16.06 -5.66
N ASN A 277 -17.10 -16.59 -6.70
CA ASN A 277 -17.50 -17.99 -6.75
C ASN A 277 -16.30 -18.93 -7.01
N LEU A 278 -15.25 -18.45 -7.68
CA LEU A 278 -14.00 -19.20 -7.86
C LEU A 278 -13.24 -19.40 -6.54
N ASN A 279 -13.42 -18.51 -5.56
CA ASN A 279 -12.88 -18.68 -4.21
C ASN A 279 -13.68 -19.65 -3.33
N ILE A 280 -14.81 -20.18 -3.81
CA ILE A 280 -15.64 -21.16 -3.08
C ILE A 280 -15.10 -22.59 -3.21
N THR A 281 -14.01 -22.82 -3.94
CA THR A 281 -13.15 -23.99 -3.71
C THR A 281 -12.34 -23.83 -2.43
N LYS A 282 -13.03 -23.59 -1.30
CA LYS A 282 -12.54 -24.17 -0.06
C LYS A 282 -12.60 -25.69 -0.26
N PRO A 283 -11.58 -26.48 0.11
CA PRO A 283 -11.82 -27.89 0.30
C PRO A 283 -13.04 -27.97 1.20
N ALA A 284 -14.05 -28.72 0.78
CA ALA A 284 -15.21 -29.01 1.60
C ALA A 284 -14.69 -29.20 3.02
N GLN A 285 -15.03 -28.26 3.91
CA GLN A 285 -14.75 -28.41 5.32
C GLN A 285 -15.41 -29.72 5.66
N SER A 286 -14.58 -30.73 5.85
CA SER A 286 -14.85 -31.89 6.66
C SER A 286 -16.26 -32.45 6.45
N ILE A 287 -16.34 -33.52 5.68
CA ILE A 287 -17.13 -34.67 6.08
C ILE A 287 -16.67 -35.07 7.51
N GLN A 288 -17.12 -34.33 8.51
CA GLN A 288 -17.06 -34.65 9.94
C GLN A 288 -18.47 -34.75 10.52
N VAL A 289 -19.50 -34.54 9.71
CA VAL A 289 -20.88 -34.85 10.10
C VAL A 289 -21.21 -36.33 9.87
N ALA A 290 -20.47 -37.06 9.01
CA ALA A 290 -20.68 -38.50 8.81
C ALA A 290 -19.83 -39.40 9.73
N SER A 291 -18.67 -38.94 10.22
CA SER A 291 -17.81 -39.77 11.09
C SER A 291 -18.22 -39.76 12.55
N LYS A 292 -18.99 -38.76 13.02
CA LYS A 292 -19.52 -38.74 14.39
C LYS A 292 -20.76 -39.64 14.57
N ALA A 293 -21.50 -39.90 13.49
CA ALA A 293 -22.62 -40.84 13.50
C ALA A 293 -22.15 -42.30 13.33
N ALA A 294 -21.14 -42.57 12.50
CA ALA A 294 -20.61 -43.92 12.32
C ALA A 294 -19.80 -44.44 13.53
N TRP A 295 -19.14 -43.56 14.29
CA TRP A 295 -18.44 -43.94 15.52
C TRP A 295 -19.39 -44.17 16.71
N MET A 296 -20.61 -43.65 16.66
CA MET A 296 -21.65 -43.90 17.67
C MET A 296 -22.57 -45.09 17.36
N ALA A 297 -22.50 -45.68 16.16
CA ALA A 297 -23.44 -46.73 15.72
C ALA A 297 -22.81 -48.12 15.45
N GLY A 298 -21.50 -48.31 15.67
CA GLY A 298 -20.91 -49.65 15.78
C GLY A 298 -21.13 -50.60 14.59
N GLN A 299 -21.18 -50.11 13.34
CA GLN A 299 -21.32 -50.96 12.15
C GLN A 299 -20.11 -50.86 11.22
N PRO A 300 -19.58 -52.00 10.72
CA PRO A 300 -18.52 -52.00 9.71
C PRO A 300 -19.11 -51.63 8.34
N MET A 301 -18.42 -50.74 7.61
CA MET A 301 -18.79 -50.36 6.24
C MET A 301 -18.12 -51.31 5.26
N ASP A 302 -18.91 -52.23 4.69
CA ASP A 302 -18.56 -52.99 3.49
C ASP A 302 -18.60 -52.08 2.26
N GLY A 303 -17.67 -52.34 1.33
CA GLY A 303 -17.46 -51.55 0.12
C GLY A 303 -18.56 -51.69 -0.91
N GLN A 304 -18.95 -50.53 -1.46
CA GLN A 304 -19.75 -50.20 -2.67
C GLN A 304 -20.49 -48.92 -2.22
N TYR A 305 -20.35 -47.74 -2.81
CA TYR A 305 -20.77 -47.35 -4.15
C TYR A 305 -20.04 -46.05 -4.52
N ALA A 306 -19.34 -46.03 -5.66
CA ALA A 306 -18.91 -44.80 -6.30
C ALA A 306 -19.22 -44.93 -7.78
N LEU A 307 -20.36 -44.39 -8.22
CA LEU A 307 -20.65 -44.03 -9.60
C LEU A 307 -21.98 -43.27 -9.67
N GLY A 308 -21.93 -42.09 -10.29
CA GLY A 308 -23.13 -41.38 -10.76
C GLY A 308 -23.38 -40.06 -10.06
N TYR A 309 -22.92 -38.95 -10.66
CA TYR A 309 -23.76 -38.05 -11.47
C TYR A 309 -23.06 -36.68 -11.56
N LEU A 310 -22.51 -36.39 -12.74
CA LEU A 310 -22.26 -35.05 -13.26
C LEU A 310 -23.04 -34.96 -14.56
N ILE A 311 -24.15 -34.23 -14.53
CA ILE A 311 -24.64 -33.39 -15.62
C ILE A 311 -24.72 -32.00 -15.02
#